data_AF-A0A2K4APK8-F1
#
_entry.id   AF-A0A2K4APK8-F1
#
_cell.length_a   1.000
_cell.length_b   1.000
_cell.length_c   1.000
_cell.angle_alpha   90.00
_cell.angle_beta   90.00
_cell.angle_gamma   90.00
#
_symmetry.space_group_name_H-M   'P 1'
#
loop_
_entity.id
_entity.type
_entity.pdbx_description
1 polymer ?
#
loop_
_entity_poly.entity_id
_entity_poly.type
_entity_poly.pdbx_seq_one_letter_code
_entity_poly.pdbx_strand_id
1 'polypeptide(L)'
;MYYKTGDVCRKIINVDGFDFQLRVKRHNFSVEIVVLDHEDNSIDGIIVSDENDLYTALDILKQTIYEWIEFNTDEQDRLINLVMKW
;
A
#
# COMPACT_ATOMS: atom_id res chain seq x y z
N MET A 1 6.37 4.08 20.04
CA MET A 1 7.27 4.87 19.18
C MET A 1 6.54 6.14 18.76
N TYR A 2 7.18 7.31 18.78
CA TYR A 2 6.56 8.58 18.35
C TYR A 2 7.23 9.06 17.07
N TYR A 3 6.44 9.48 16.08
CA TYR A 3 6.91 10.01 14.78
C TYR A 3 6.93 11.54 14.79
N LYS A 4 7.87 12.20 14.13
CA LYS A 4 7.93 13.66 13.93
C LYS A 4 7.35 14.06 12.57
N THR A 5 6.95 15.33 12.42
CA THR A 5 6.62 15.86 11.09
C THR A 5 7.80 15.66 10.15
N GLY A 6 7.53 15.08 8.98
CA GLY A 6 8.54 14.75 7.98
C GLY A 6 9.05 13.32 8.08
N ASP A 7 8.74 12.58 9.15
CA ASP A 7 9.11 11.18 9.25
C ASP A 7 8.38 10.36 8.19
N VAL A 8 9.14 9.47 7.56
CA VAL A 8 8.65 8.52 6.57
C VAL A 8 8.90 7.11 7.10
N CYS A 9 7.83 6.33 7.19
CA CYS A 9 7.87 4.92 7.51
C CYS A 9 7.58 4.11 6.26
N ARG A 10 8.28 2.99 6.09
CA ARG A 10 8.03 2.05 5.01
C ARG A 10 7.72 0.68 5.60
N LYS A 11 6.80 -0.04 4.99
CA LYS A 11 6.46 -1.42 5.34
C LYS A 11 6.14 -2.20 4.08
N ILE A 12 6.69 -3.40 3.95
CA ILE A 12 6.27 -4.33 2.91
C ILE A 12 4.99 -5.03 3.39
N ILE A 13 3.99 -5.11 2.51
CA ILE A 13 2.75 -5.84 2.71
C ILE A 13 2.61 -6.87 1.62
N ASN A 14 2.12 -8.06 1.96
CA ASN A 14 1.81 -9.09 0.99
C ASN A 14 0.30 -9.14 0.77
N VAL A 15 -0.13 -9.05 -0.49
CA VAL A 15 -1.53 -9.16 -0.92
C VAL A 15 -1.61 -10.26 -1.97
N ASP A 16 -2.21 -11.38 -1.60
CA ASP A 16 -2.34 -12.58 -2.46
C ASP A 16 -1.04 -13.07 -3.11
N GLY A 17 0.04 -13.04 -2.32
CA GLY A 17 1.36 -13.48 -2.74
C GLY A 17 2.17 -12.39 -3.46
N PHE A 18 1.58 -11.25 -3.78
CA PHE A 18 2.27 -10.09 -4.34
C PHE A 18 2.77 -9.16 -3.23
N ASP A 19 4.04 -8.76 -3.30
CA ASP A 19 4.62 -7.80 -2.38
C ASP A 19 4.43 -6.36 -2.87
N PHE A 20 3.90 -5.52 -1.99
CA PHE A 20 3.76 -4.07 -2.17
C PHE A 20 4.45 -3.33 -1.05
N GLN A 21 4.81 -2.07 -1.30
CA GLN A 21 5.39 -1.21 -0.28
C GLN A 21 4.39 -0.12 0.13
N LEU A 22 4.06 -0.09 1.42
CA LEU A 22 3.34 1.02 2.04
C LEU A 22 4.36 2.07 2.50
N ARG A 23 4.24 3.30 2.01
CA ARG A 23 4.99 4.46 2.47
C ARG A 23 4.06 5.41 3.21
N VAL A 24 4.36 5.66 4.47
CA VAL A 24 3.57 6.53 5.35
C VAL A 24 4.39 7.73 5.74
N LYS A 25 3.93 8.94 5.42
CA LYS A 25 4.60 10.19 5.74
C LYS A 25 3.76 11.02 6.70
N ARG A 26 4.36 11.42 7.82
CA ARG A 26 3.71 12.31 8.79
C ARG A 26 3.82 13.77 8.36
N HIS A 27 2.69 14.45 8.24
CA HIS A 27 2.59 15.90 8.11
C HIS A 27 2.22 16.54 9.47
N ASN A 28 2.05 17.87 9.49
CA ASN A 28 1.71 18.59 10.72
C ASN A 28 0.34 18.18 11.30
N PHE A 29 -0.64 17.94 10.44
CA PHE A 29 -2.03 17.68 10.82
C PHE A 29 -2.65 16.49 10.09
N SER A 30 -1.83 15.74 9.35
CA SER A 30 -2.29 14.63 8.53
C SER A 30 -1.19 13.60 8.34
N VAL A 31 -1.58 12.47 7.77
CA VAL A 31 -0.70 11.37 7.38
C VAL A 31 -0.99 11.07 5.92
N GLU A 32 0.07 11.08 5.11
CA GLU A 32 0.00 10.61 3.72
C GLU A 32 0.36 9.13 3.70
N ILE A 33 -0.49 8.31 3.10
CA ILE A 33 -0.31 6.88 2.93
C ILE A 33 -0.25 6.62 1.43
N VAL A 34 0.86 6.05 0.95
CA VAL A 34 1.08 5.74 -0.46
C VAL A 34 1.36 4.26 -0.61
N VAL A 35 0.70 3.63 -1.57
CA VAL A 35 0.99 2.27 -2.01
C VAL A 35 1.91 2.35 -3.21
N LEU A 36 2.98 1.57 -3.16
CA LEU A 36 4.00 1.49 -4.18
C LEU A 36 4.12 0.04 -4.65
N ASP A 37 4.42 -0.14 -5.93
CA ASP A 37 4.78 -1.46 -6.47
C ASP A 37 6.21 -1.88 -6.05
N HIS A 38 6.65 -3.02 -6.58
CA HIS A 38 7.99 -3.56 -6.33
C HIS A 38 9.14 -2.71 -6.92
N GLU A 39 8.85 -1.82 -7.87
CA GLU A 39 9.80 -0.91 -8.50
C GLU A 39 9.79 0.50 -7.86
N ASP A 40 9.12 0.66 -6.71
CA ASP A 40 8.93 1.95 -6.01
C ASP A 40 8.07 2.96 -6.81
N ASN A 41 7.32 2.49 -7.83
CA ASN A 41 6.35 3.32 -8.56
C ASN A 41 5.09 3.52 -7.72
N SER A 42 4.57 4.74 -7.70
CA SER A 42 3.33 5.05 -6.97
C SER A 42 2.13 4.49 -7.70
N ILE A 43 1.43 3.56 -7.06
CA ILE A 43 0.14 3.05 -7.52
C ILE A 43 -0.94 4.07 -7.18
N ASP A 44 -1.04 4.43 -5.90
CA ASP A 44 -2.04 5.35 -5.38
C ASP A 44 -1.66 5.88 -4.00
N GLY A 45 -2.30 6.96 -3.56
CA GLY A 45 -2.05 7.55 -2.26
C GLY A 45 -3.20 8.39 -1.71
N ILE A 46 -3.40 8.31 -0.41
CA ILE A 46 -4.47 9.02 0.31
C ILE A 46 -3.87 9.79 1.48
N ILE A 47 -4.42 11.00 1.72
CA ILE A 47 -4.09 11.82 2.88
C ILE A 47 -5.23 11.70 3.89
N VAL A 48 -4.89 11.29 5.12
CA VAL A 48 -5.82 11.09 6.22
C VAL A 48 -5.50 12.07 7.32
N SER A 49 -6.51 12.79 7.82
CA SER A 49 -6.35 13.75 8.93
C SER A 49 -7.10 13.33 10.20
N ASP A 50 -8.03 12.38 10.08
CA ASP A 50 -8.85 11.86 11.17
C ASP A 50 -8.75 10.33 11.23
N GLU A 51 -8.75 9.76 12.43
CA GLU A 51 -8.74 8.31 12.64
C GLU A 51 -9.99 7.63 12.08
N ASN A 52 -11.14 8.32 12.09
CA ASN A 52 -12.38 7.80 11.53
C ASN A 52 -12.27 7.55 10.01
N ASP A 53 -11.52 8.39 9.30
CA ASP A 53 -11.32 8.27 7.85
C ASP A 53 -10.25 7.23 7.50
N LEU A 54 -9.45 6.79 8.48
CA LEU A 54 -8.33 5.88 8.25
C LEU A 54 -8.79 4.54 7.69
N TYR A 55 -9.83 3.94 8.27
CA TYR A 55 -10.30 2.62 7.83
C TYR A 55 -10.85 2.69 6.41
N THR A 56 -11.61 3.74 6.08
CA THR A 56 -12.12 3.95 4.72
C THR A 56 -10.97 4.17 3.73
N ALA A 57 -9.97 4.97 4.08
CA ALA A 57 -8.79 5.18 3.25
C ALA A 57 -8.02 3.87 3.00
N LEU A 58 -7.85 3.04 4.02
CA LEU A 58 -7.16 1.74 3.89
C LEU A 58 -7.96 0.76 3.02
N ASP A 59 -9.29 0.74 3.12
CA ASP A 59 -10.15 -0.09 2.27
C ASP A 59 -10.07 0.35 0.80
N ILE A 60 -10.07 1.66 0.53
CA ILE A 60 -9.88 2.20 -0.83
C ILE A 60 -8.52 1.76 -1.38
N LEU A 61 -7.43 1.95 -0.63
CA LEU A 61 -6.09 1.55 -1.07
C LEU A 61 -6.00 0.04 -1.32
N LYS A 62 -6.67 -0.78 -0.50
CA LYS A 62 -6.74 -2.23 -0.70
C LYS A 62 -7.47 -2.59 -1.99
N GLN A 63 -8.57 -1.90 -2.30
CA GLN A 63 -9.26 -2.07 -3.57
C GLN A 63 -8.35 -1.68 -4.75
N THR A 64 -7.65 -0.55 -4.66
CA THR A 64 -6.72 -0.12 -5.70
C THR A 64 -5.59 -1.13 -5.94
N ILE A 65 -5.08 -1.78 -4.88
CA ILE A 65 -4.10 -2.87 -5.01
C ILE A 65 -4.68 -4.03 -5.84
N TYR A 66 -5.91 -4.46 -5.56
CA TYR A 66 -6.53 -5.56 -6.31
C TYR A 66 -6.74 -5.20 -7.78
N GLU A 67 -7.21 -4.00 -8.07
CA GLU A 67 -7.36 -3.50 -9.45
C GLU A 67 -5.99 -3.47 -10.15
N TRP A 68 -4.95 -2.98 -9.47
CA TRP A 68 -3.59 -2.98 -10.03
C TRP A 68 -3.10 -4.39 -10.36
N ILE A 69 -3.29 -5.36 -9.46
CA ILE A 69 -2.94 -6.77 -9.71
C ILE A 69 -3.70 -7.28 -10.94
N GLU A 70 -5.00 -7.01 -11.03
CA GLU A 70 -5.83 -7.50 -12.14
C GLU A 70 -5.35 -6.99 -13.51
N PHE A 71 -4.92 -5.72 -13.60
CA PHE A 71 -4.49 -5.10 -14.85
C PHE A 71 -3.00 -5.27 -15.19
N ASN A 72 -2.14 -5.54 -14.21
CA ASN A 72 -0.67 -5.56 -14.40
C ASN A 72 -0.04 -6.95 -14.25
N THR A 73 -0.82 -7.98 -13.90
CA THR A 73 -0.29 -9.34 -13.68
C THR A 73 -0.95 -10.34 -14.62
N ASP A 74 -0.14 -11.28 -15.12
CA ASP A 74 -0.64 -12.36 -15.96
C ASP A 74 -0.93 -13.65 -15.17
N GLU A 75 -1.35 -14.70 -15.89
CA GLU A 75 -1.67 -15.99 -15.26
C GLU A 75 -0.42 -16.64 -14.64
N GLN A 76 0.75 -16.47 -15.25
CA GLN A 76 2.02 -17.01 -14.78
C GLN A 76 2.44 -16.35 -13.47
N ASP A 77 2.32 -15.02 -13.36
CA ASP A 77 2.57 -14.27 -12.13
C ASP A 77 1.70 -14.78 -10.96
N ARG A 78 0.40 -14.98 -11.24
CA ARG A 78 -0.56 -15.49 -10.25
C ARG A 78 -0.18 -16.89 -9.78
N LEU A 79 0.24 -17.78 -10.69
CA LEU A 79 0.68 -19.13 -10.34
C LEU A 79 1.93 -19.12 -9.47
N ILE A 80 2.94 -18.30 -9.82
CA ILE A 80 4.17 -18.16 -9.02
C ILE A 80 3.81 -17.68 -7.60
N ASN A 81 2.96 -16.66 -7.49
CA ASN A 81 2.59 -16.08 -6.20
C ASN A 81 1.72 -17.01 -5.34
N LEU A 82 0.87 -17.83 -5.95
CA LEU A 82 0.15 -18.89 -5.24
C LEU A 82 1.11 -19.93 -4.64
N VAL A 83 2.20 -20.27 -5.33
CA VAL A 83 3.25 -21.16 -4.80
C VAL A 83 4.04 -20.48 -3.69
N MET A 84 4.40 -19.20 -3.86
CA MET A 84 5.17 -18.44 -2.87
C MET A 84 4.38 -18.11 -1.59
N LYS A 85 3.04 -18.20 -1.64
CA LYS A 85 2.16 -18.04 -0.48
C LYS A 85 2.17 -19.26 0.46
N TRP A 86 2.62 -20.44 -0.01
CA TRP A 86 2.70 -21.69 0.76
C TRP A 86 3.93 -21.74 1.66
#